data_AF-A0A537US73-F1
#
_entry.id   AF-A0A537US73-F1
#
_cell.length_a   1.000
_cell.length_b   1.000
_cell.length_c   1.000
_cell.angle_alpha   90.00
_cell.angle_beta   90.00
_cell.angle_gamma   90.00
#
_symmetry.space_group_name_H-M   'P 1'
#
loop_
_entity.id
_entity.type
_entity.pdbx_description
1 polymer ?
#
loop_
_entity_poly.entity_id
_entity_poly.type
_entity_poly.pdbx_seq_one_letter_code
_entity_poly.pdbx_strand_id
1 'polypeptide(L)'
;PIKPALDLFNAAKAKGVAVVFITGRRDRERQATLWNLDRAGYEGWAKLVTRPDDDPHPTVEAYKTEERRKLAEAGYTIIATVGDQQSDLDGGSAECTFKVPNPFYFIR
;
A
#
# COMPACT_ATOMS: atom_id res chain seq x y z
N PRO A 1 15.81 3.64 -1.60
CA PRO A 1 14.37 3.96 -1.80
C PRO A 1 14.13 4.47 -3.22
N ILE A 2 12.91 4.33 -3.74
CA ILE A 2 12.51 5.01 -4.98
C ILE A 2 12.25 6.47 -4.59
N LYS A 3 13.18 7.37 -4.93
CA LYS A 3 13.15 8.77 -4.44
C LYS A 3 11.80 9.48 -4.68
N PRO A 4 11.19 9.41 -5.89
CA PRO A 4 9.89 10.04 -6.11
C PRO A 4 8.76 9.54 -5.20
N ALA A 5 8.80 8.27 -4.77
CA ALA A 5 7.81 7.73 -3.84
C ALA A 5 7.95 8.31 -2.43
N LEU A 6 9.19 8.55 -1.97
CA LEU A 6 9.45 9.23 -0.70
C LEU A 6 9.03 10.70 -0.76
N ASP A 7 9.32 11.39 -1.87
CA ASP A 7 8.90 12.78 -2.08
C ASP A 7 7.36 12.91 -2.03
N LEU A 8 6.62 11.99 -2.70
CA LEU A 8 5.16 11.93 -2.65
C LEU A 8 4.64 11.65 -1.24
N PHE A 9 5.25 10.69 -0.54
CA PHE A 9 4.89 10.35 0.85
C PHE A 9 4.98 11.57 1.76
N ASN A 10 6.12 12.27 1.72
CA ASN A 10 6.35 13.47 2.52
C ASN A 10 5.38 14.60 2.16
N ALA A 11 5.11 14.80 0.86
CA ALA A 11 4.15 15.81 0.40
C ALA A 11 2.71 15.52 0.87
N ALA A 12 2.28 14.25 0.85
CA ALA A 12 0.97 13.84 1.34
C ALA A 12 0.87 14.07 2.86
N LYS A 13 1.89 13.64 3.60
CA LYS A 13 1.99 13.85 5.06
C LYS A 13 1.95 15.32 5.45
N ALA A 14 2.69 16.19 4.74
CA ALA A 14 2.70 17.63 4.98
C ALA A 14 1.32 18.30 4.77
N LYS A 15 0.43 17.67 4.00
CA LYS A 15 -0.95 18.10 3.78
C LYS A 15 -1.96 17.47 4.74
N GLY A 16 -1.50 16.75 5.76
CA GLY A 16 -2.37 16.08 6.72
C GLY A 16 -3.04 14.80 6.19
N VAL A 17 -2.58 14.27 5.04
CA VAL A 17 -3.11 13.02 4.49
C VAL A 17 -2.53 11.84 5.26
N ALA A 18 -3.40 10.94 5.73
CA ALA A 18 -2.99 9.67 6.29
C ALA A 18 -2.44 8.76 5.19
N VAL A 19 -1.20 8.30 5.32
CA VAL A 19 -0.60 7.35 4.37
C VAL A 19 -0.63 5.95 4.96
N VAL A 20 -1.22 5.01 4.22
CA VAL A 20 -1.31 3.59 4.60
C VAL A 20 -0.58 2.75 3.55
N PHE A 21 0.28 1.84 4.02
CA PHE A 21 0.92 0.83 3.17
C PHE A 21 0.11 -0.46 3.21
N ILE A 22 -0.37 -0.93 2.06
CA ILE A 22 -0.95 -2.27 1.89
C ILE A 22 -0.03 -3.07 0.98
N THR A 23 0.53 -4.18 1.47
CA THR A 23 1.53 -4.96 0.74
C THR A 23 1.19 -6.44 0.69
N GLY A 24 1.63 -7.10 -0.40
CA GLY A 24 1.53 -8.56 -0.53
C GLY A 24 2.60 -9.32 0.26
N ARG A 25 3.58 -8.62 0.85
CA ARG A 25 4.56 -9.23 1.78
C ARG A 25 3.84 -9.89 2.93
N ARG A 26 4.31 -11.07 3.31
CA ARG A 26 3.70 -11.87 4.36
C ARG A 26 4.02 -11.33 5.76
N ASP A 27 3.23 -11.69 6.76
CA ASP A 27 3.42 -11.25 8.14
C ASP A 27 4.77 -11.65 8.74
N ARG A 28 5.29 -12.83 8.40
CA ARG A 28 6.68 -13.22 8.71
C ARG A 28 7.75 -12.23 8.20
N GLU A 29 7.44 -11.41 7.20
CA GLU A 29 8.34 -10.39 6.63
C GLU A 29 8.11 -8.98 7.22
N ARG A 30 7.16 -8.84 8.15
CA ARG A 30 6.74 -7.54 8.68
C ARG A 30 7.88 -6.78 9.35
N GLN A 31 8.66 -7.43 10.21
CA GLN A 31 9.77 -6.78 10.93
C GLN A 31 10.84 -6.26 9.97
N ALA A 32 11.24 -7.08 8.99
CA ALA A 32 12.17 -6.65 7.95
C ALA A 32 11.60 -5.50 7.11
N THR A 33 10.28 -5.48 6.87
CA THR A 33 9.62 -4.37 6.16
C THR A 33 9.67 -3.07 6.95
N LEU A 34 9.40 -3.11 8.25
CA LEU A 34 9.50 -1.95 9.14
C LEU A 34 10.91 -1.37 9.15
N TRP A 35 11.94 -2.21 9.35
CA TRP A 35 13.33 -1.77 9.30
C TRP A 35 13.72 -1.12 7.96
N ASN A 36 13.25 -1.66 6.84
CA ASN A 36 13.54 -1.07 5.54
C ASN A 36 12.80 0.25 5.29
N LEU A 37 11.57 0.40 5.79
CA LEU A 37 10.83 1.66 5.70
C LEU A 37 11.51 2.76 6.53
N ASP A 38 11.90 2.44 7.76
CA ASP A 38 12.64 3.32 8.66
C ASP A 38 13.95 3.80 8.02
N ARG A 39 14.81 2.86 7.60
CA ARG A 39 16.08 3.17 6.92
C ARG A 39 15.90 3.97 5.61
N ALA A 40 14.75 3.82 4.96
CA ALA A 40 14.41 4.55 3.75
C ALA A 40 13.84 5.95 4.01
N GLY A 41 13.58 6.32 5.27
CA GLY A 41 13.08 7.64 5.69
C GLY A 41 11.55 7.76 5.71
N TYR A 42 10.80 6.65 5.72
CA TYR A 42 9.35 6.67 5.80
C TYR A 42 8.87 6.74 7.24
N GLU A 43 8.63 7.95 7.74
CA GLU A 43 8.20 8.20 9.12
C GLU A 43 6.74 8.67 9.21
N GLY A 44 6.05 8.29 10.29
CA GLY A 44 4.70 8.79 10.59
C GLY A 44 3.59 8.30 9.66
N TRP A 45 3.75 7.17 8.98
CA TRP A 45 2.66 6.50 8.27
C TRP A 45 1.56 6.06 9.25
N ALA A 46 0.31 6.00 8.80
CA ALA A 46 -0.84 5.70 9.62
C ALA A 46 -1.00 4.19 9.89
N LYS A 47 -0.76 3.36 8.87
CA LYS A 47 -0.82 1.90 9.00
C LYS A 47 0.10 1.19 8.00
N LEU A 48 0.63 0.04 8.41
CA LEU A 48 1.27 -0.97 7.57
C LEU A 48 0.44 -2.25 7.67
N VAL A 49 -0.11 -2.67 6.54
CA VAL A 49 -0.92 -3.88 6.40
C VAL A 49 -0.15 -4.89 5.55
N THR A 50 0.36 -5.91 6.23
CA THR A 50 1.04 -7.08 5.64
C THR A 50 0.05 -8.21 5.48
N ARG A 51 0.26 -9.07 4.48
CA ARG A 51 -0.63 -10.19 4.17
C ARG A 51 -0.44 -11.30 5.19
N PRO A 52 -1.51 -11.82 5.84
CA PRO A 52 -1.38 -12.96 6.74
C PRO A 52 -0.66 -14.15 6.09
N ASP A 53 0.12 -14.89 6.86
CA ASP A 53 0.83 -16.07 6.37
C ASP A 53 -0.15 -17.17 5.90
N ASP A 54 -1.30 -17.26 6.55
CA ASP A 54 -2.42 -18.17 6.29
C ASP A 54 -3.56 -17.53 5.48
N ASP A 55 -3.31 -16.39 4.83
CA ASP A 55 -4.32 -15.65 4.09
C ASP A 55 -5.04 -16.52 3.04
N PRO A 56 -6.37 -16.66 3.13
CA PRO A 56 -7.14 -17.59 2.30
C PRO A 56 -7.50 -17.02 0.93
N HIS A 57 -7.19 -15.74 0.66
CA HIS A 57 -7.56 -15.11 -0.61
C HIS A 57 -6.82 -15.76 -1.79
N PRO A 58 -7.52 -16.00 -2.91
CA PRO A 58 -6.91 -16.66 -4.07
C PRO A 58 -5.85 -15.78 -4.76
N THR A 59 -5.98 -14.45 -4.66
CA THR A 59 -5.07 -13.49 -5.30
C THR A 59 -4.67 -12.36 -4.35
N VAL A 60 -3.55 -11.69 -4.68
CA VAL A 60 -3.11 -10.50 -3.95
C VAL A 60 -4.11 -9.35 -4.16
N GLU A 61 -4.73 -9.27 -5.33
CA GLU A 61 -5.78 -8.29 -5.65
C GLU A 61 -6.98 -8.41 -4.71
N ALA A 62 -7.50 -9.62 -4.52
CA ALA A 62 -8.66 -9.87 -3.65
C ALA A 62 -8.35 -9.44 -2.21
N TYR A 63 -7.18 -9.84 -1.71
CA TYR A 63 -6.69 -9.41 -0.40
C TYR A 63 -6.58 -7.88 -0.28
N LYS A 64 -5.94 -7.19 -1.24
CA LYS A 64 -5.77 -5.73 -1.20
C LYS A 64 -7.10 -4.99 -1.31
N THR A 65 -8.04 -5.51 -2.09
CA THR A 65 -9.38 -4.96 -2.24
C THR A 65 -10.13 -4.98 -0.91
N GLU A 66 -10.07 -6.12 -0.22
CA GLU A 66 -10.68 -6.27 1.10
C GLU A 66 -10.04 -5.34 2.13
N GLU A 67 -8.70 -5.19 2.13
CA GLU A 67 -8.03 -4.24 3.04
C GLU A 67 -8.37 -2.78 2.74
N ARG A 68 -8.56 -2.39 1.46
CA ARG A 68 -9.06 -1.05 1.11
C ARG A 68 -10.51 -0.85 1.60
N ARG A 69 -11.37 -1.86 1.45
CA ARG A 69 -12.75 -1.81 1.96
C ARG A 69 -12.77 -1.60 3.47
N LYS A 70 -11.95 -2.33 4.23
CA LYS A 70 -11.81 -2.15 5.70
C LYS A 70 -11.38 -0.73 6.09
N LEU A 71 -10.52 -0.08 5.31
CA LEU A 71 -10.16 1.33 5.55
C LEU A 71 -11.35 2.27 5.31
N ALA A 72 -12.11 2.07 4.24
CA ALA A 72 -13.31 2.85 3.97
C ALA A 72 -14.35 2.68 5.09
N GLU A 73 -14.55 1.46 5.57
CA GLU A 73 -15.46 1.15 6.70
C GLU A 73 -14.97 1.73 8.04
N ALA A 74 -13.67 1.89 8.21
CA ALA A 74 -13.08 2.60 9.34
C ALA A 74 -13.21 4.13 9.24
N GLY A 75 -13.88 4.66 8.20
CA GLY A 75 -14.16 6.09 8.03
C GLY A 75 -13.13 6.85 7.21
N TYR A 76 -12.18 6.18 6.56
CA TYR A 76 -11.24 6.84 5.65
C TYR A 76 -11.86 7.08 4.27
N THR A 77 -11.71 8.29 3.75
CA THR A 77 -11.86 8.52 2.30
C THR A 77 -10.52 8.24 1.62
N ILE A 78 -10.46 7.21 0.78
CA ILE A 78 -9.24 6.89 0.03
C ILE A 78 -9.19 7.76 -1.23
N ILE A 79 -8.47 8.88 -1.16
CA ILE A 79 -8.37 9.83 -2.28
C ILE A 79 -7.47 9.34 -3.42
N ALA A 80 -6.52 8.44 -3.13
CA ALA A 80 -5.60 7.91 -4.12
C ALA A 80 -5.04 6.54 -3.73
N THR A 81 -4.87 5.66 -4.71
CA THR A 81 -4.00 4.47 -4.62
C THR A 81 -2.84 4.62 -5.60
N VAL A 82 -1.66 4.22 -5.16
CA VAL A 82 -0.42 4.28 -5.96
C VAL A 82 0.25 2.93 -5.87
N GLY A 83 0.55 2.34 -7.02
CA GLY A 83 1.12 1.00 -7.07
C GLY A 83 1.71 0.65 -8.43
N ASP A 84 2.56 -0.36 -8.44
CA ASP A 84 3.24 -0.82 -9.65
C ASP A 84 2.56 -2.02 -10.31
N GLN A 85 1.55 -2.61 -9.67
CA GLN A 85 0.74 -3.69 -10.23
C GLN A 85 -0.69 -3.24 -10.47
N GLN A 86 -1.37 -3.85 -11.43
CA GLN A 86 -2.80 -3.55 -11.65
C GLN A 86 -3.64 -3.94 -10.42
N SER A 87 -3.25 -5.00 -9.73
CA SER A 87 -3.86 -5.45 -8.47
C SER A 87 -3.77 -4.45 -7.30
N ASP A 88 -2.89 -3.44 -7.39
CA ASP A 88 -2.85 -2.33 -6.42
C ASP A 88 -4.00 -1.33 -6.62
N LEU A 89 -4.56 -1.29 -7.83
CA LEU A 89 -5.44 -0.22 -8.33
C LEU A 89 -6.87 -0.70 -8.52
N ASP A 90 -7.06 -1.96 -8.86
CA ASP A 90 -8.37 -2.59 -9.11
C ASP A 90 -9.17 -2.79 -7.81
N GLY A 91 -10.43 -3.21 -7.89
CA GLY A 91 -11.29 -3.44 -6.72
C GLY A 91 -11.89 -2.17 -6.07
N GLY A 92 -11.66 -1.00 -6.67
CA GLY A 92 -12.33 0.25 -6.31
C GLY A 92 -11.97 0.80 -4.92
N SER A 93 -12.90 1.57 -4.35
CA SER A 93 -12.77 2.27 -3.07
C SER A 93 -11.81 3.47 -3.05
N ALA A 94 -11.20 3.85 -4.18
CA ALA A 94 -10.34 5.02 -4.29
C ALA A 94 -10.85 6.00 -5.36
N GLU A 95 -10.72 7.32 -5.10
CA GLU A 95 -11.12 8.36 -6.06
C GLU A 95 -10.19 8.43 -7.28
N CYS A 96 -8.89 8.20 -7.08
CA CYS A 96 -7.87 8.20 -8.12
C CYS A 96 -6.94 6.98 -7.99
N THR A 97 -6.45 6.49 -9.13
CA THR A 97 -5.48 5.40 -9.21
C THR A 97 -4.26 5.85 -10.01
N PHE A 98 -3.06 5.54 -9.54
CA PHE A 98 -1.81 5.92 -10.19
C PHE A 98 -0.90 4.70 -10.38
N LYS A 99 -0.77 4.27 -11.64
CA LYS A 99 0.10 3.16 -12.03
C LYS A 99 1.54 3.64 -12.18
N VAL A 100 2.45 3.04 -11.41
CA VAL A 100 3.89 3.25 -11.54
C VAL A 100 4.47 2.17 -12.49
N PRO A 101 5.45 2.50 -13.36
CA PRO A 101 6.09 1.51 -14.21
C PRO A 101 6.86 0.44 -13.42
N ASN A 102 6.67 -0.82 -13.77
CA ASN A 102 7.53 -1.92 -13.34
C ASN A 102 7.66 -2.93 -14.50
N PRO A 103 8.80 -2.97 -15.20
CA PRO A 103 9.00 -3.87 -16.34
C PRO A 103 9.49 -5.28 -15.94
N PHE A 104 9.76 -5.52 -14.65
CA PHE A 104 10.47 -6.73 -14.22
C PHE A 104 9.54 -7.92 -13.94
N TYR A 105 8.32 -7.68 -13.47
CA TYR A 105 7.38 -8.76 -13.17
C TYR A 105 5.92 -8.27 -13.18
N PHE A 106 5.02 -9.24 -13.31
CA PHE A 106 3.58 -9.05 -13.23
C PHE A 106 2.98 -10.00 -12.19
N ILE A 107 2.16 -9.45 -11.31
CA ILE A 107 1.39 -10.20 -10.31
C ILE A 107 -0.06 -10.22 -10.76
N ARG A 108 -0.61 -11.42 -10.89
CA ARG A 108 -2.01 -11.67 -11.19
C ARG A 108 -2.78 -11.96 -9.91
#